data_AF-A0A177KYF5-F1
#
_entry.id   AF-A0A177KYF5-F1
#
_cell.length_a   1.000
_cell.length_b   1.000
_cell.length_c   1.000
_cell.angle_alpha   90.00
_cell.angle_beta   90.00
_cell.angle_gamma   90.00
#
_symmetry.space_group_name_H-M   'P 1'
#
loop_
_entity.id
_entity.type
_entity.pdbx_description
1 polymer ?
#
loop_
_entity_poly.entity_id
_entity_poly.type
_entity_poly.pdbx_seq_one_letter_code
_entity_poly.pdbx_strand_id
1 'polypeptide(L)'
;MNTMNLLKPNKIPVTILTGYLGAGKTTLLNRILTEKHNQKVAVIVNEYGEVGIDNQLVVDADEEILEMNNGCICCTVRGDLIRILRTLVFSMEQGKVKFDRVLIETTGLADPAPVAQSFFMDELLSEKFEVDSIITVVDSKHVTRHLDGHDEAQEQIAFADVIILNKTDLVSDSDLKTLEQRITNMNPTANRIHAQNCNISLSDILGINTFDVNRKLEIDPHFLDDHHHHHHDDKVSSIAFREEKPLDLDKVDHWMSYLVREKGEDLLRYKGILHIKGMEQRIVFQGLHMLFSGNPDRKWQKNETRLSELVFIGKDLNKEELEQQFKNCIAN
;
A
#
# COMPACT_ATOMS: atom_id res chain seq x y z
N MET A 1 -6.74 -31.05 -23.69
CA MET A 1 -6.68 -29.72 -24.33
C MET A 1 -6.02 -28.78 -23.36
N ASN A 2 -4.78 -28.39 -23.64
CA ASN A 2 -3.99 -27.49 -22.81
C ASN A 2 -4.60 -26.09 -22.89
N THR A 3 -5.23 -25.65 -21.80
CA THR A 3 -5.51 -24.23 -21.59
C THR A 3 -4.17 -23.54 -21.41
N MET A 4 -3.76 -22.81 -22.45
CA MET A 4 -2.66 -21.87 -22.39
C MET A 4 -2.88 -20.93 -21.20
N ASN A 5 -2.01 -21.00 -20.21
CA ASN A 5 -1.78 -19.88 -19.30
C ASN A 5 -1.40 -18.70 -20.18
N LEU A 6 -2.32 -17.75 -20.36
CA LEU A 6 -1.99 -16.41 -20.82
C LEU A 6 -1.04 -15.84 -19.77
N LEU A 7 0.27 -15.97 -20.03
CA LEU A 7 1.31 -15.32 -19.24
C LEU A 7 0.96 -13.83 -19.24
N LYS A 8 0.59 -13.29 -18.07
CA LYS A 8 0.52 -11.83 -17.89
C LYS A 8 1.83 -11.25 -18.42
N PRO A 9 1.80 -10.16 -19.21
CA PRO A 9 3.04 -9.45 -19.55
C PRO A 9 3.76 -9.13 -18.24
N ASN A 10 5.07 -9.39 -18.21
CA ASN A 10 5.88 -9.28 -17.00
C ASN A 10 6.07 -7.78 -16.69
N LYS A 11 5.11 -7.18 -15.97
CA LYS A 11 5.15 -5.78 -15.55
C LYS A 11 6.32 -5.58 -14.58
N ILE A 12 6.92 -4.39 -14.62
CA ILE A 12 8.02 -4.04 -13.71
C ILE A 12 7.43 -3.67 -12.35
N PRO A 13 7.83 -4.33 -11.25
CA PRO A 13 7.35 -4.03 -9.91
C PRO A 13 7.84 -2.65 -9.44
N VAL A 14 6.94 -1.90 -8.79
CA VAL A 14 7.20 -0.58 -8.23
C VAL A 14 6.97 -0.59 -6.73
N THR A 15 8.01 -0.31 -5.96
CA THR A 15 7.90 -0.08 -4.51
C THR A 15 7.83 1.41 -4.24
N ILE A 16 6.84 1.82 -3.44
CA ILE A 16 6.73 3.20 -2.95
C ILE A 16 7.22 3.21 -1.50
N LEU A 17 8.30 3.92 -1.23
CA LEU A 17 8.88 4.12 0.08
C LEU A 17 8.42 5.47 0.65
N THR A 18 7.68 5.43 1.75
CA THR A 18 7.16 6.59 2.46
C THR A 18 7.41 6.49 3.96
N GLY A 19 6.96 7.50 4.70
CA GLY A 19 7.12 7.62 6.15
C GLY A 19 7.53 9.01 6.58
N TYR A 20 7.13 9.39 7.79
CA TYR A 20 7.29 10.74 8.28
C TYR A 20 8.77 11.18 8.38
N LEU A 21 9.00 12.49 8.53
CA LEU A 21 10.34 13.07 8.63
C LEU A 21 11.16 12.39 9.74
N GLY A 22 12.40 12.03 9.43
CA GLY A 22 13.33 11.40 10.39
C GLY A 22 13.09 9.91 10.69
N ALA A 23 12.15 9.24 10.02
CA ALA A 23 11.85 7.82 10.27
C ALA A 23 12.98 6.84 9.91
N GLY A 24 13.89 7.24 9.01
CA GLY A 24 14.97 6.39 8.49
C GLY A 24 14.75 5.89 7.05
N LYS A 25 13.94 6.61 6.25
CA LYS A 25 13.74 6.32 4.82
C LYS A 25 15.06 6.25 4.05
N THR A 26 15.91 7.28 4.15
CA THR A 26 17.23 7.32 3.52
C THR A 26 18.13 6.16 3.96
N THR A 27 18.07 5.75 5.23
CA THR A 27 18.79 4.57 5.72
C THR A 27 18.31 3.29 5.04
N LEU A 28 17.00 3.11 4.90
CA LEU A 28 16.43 1.97 4.21
C LEU A 28 16.72 2.00 2.70
N LEU A 29 16.63 3.17 2.07
CA LEU A 29 16.99 3.38 0.67
C LEU A 29 18.42 2.92 0.43
N ASN A 30 19.40 3.47 1.16
CA ASN A 30 20.81 3.09 1.03
C ASN A 30 21.04 1.60 1.28
N ARG A 31 20.31 0.99 2.21
CA ARG A 31 20.38 -0.46 2.43
C ARG A 31 19.91 -1.24 1.20
N ILE A 32 18.79 -0.84 0.59
CA ILE A 32 18.31 -1.46 -0.65
C ILE A 32 19.39 -1.36 -1.73
N LEU A 33 19.97 -0.18 -1.96
CA LEU A 33 20.95 0.03 -3.05
C LEU A 33 22.31 -0.65 -2.82
N THR A 34 22.69 -0.91 -1.57
CA THR A 34 24.02 -1.47 -1.23
C THR A 34 24.02 -2.97 -0.97
N GLU A 35 22.89 -3.56 -0.59
CA GLU A 35 22.81 -5.01 -0.35
C GLU A 35 22.67 -5.82 -1.63
N LYS A 36 23.32 -6.98 -1.67
CA LYS A 36 23.28 -7.85 -2.85
C LYS A 36 21.96 -8.62 -2.92
N HIS A 37 21.03 -8.10 -3.71
CA HIS A 37 19.77 -8.79 -4.03
C HIS A 37 19.69 -9.25 -5.51
N ASN A 38 20.75 -9.08 -6.31
CA ASN A 38 20.83 -9.48 -7.72
C ASN A 38 19.70 -8.92 -8.62
N GLN A 39 19.11 -7.78 -8.23
CA GLN A 39 18.14 -7.05 -9.04
C GLN A 39 18.72 -5.69 -9.35
N LYS A 40 18.47 -5.17 -10.55
CA LYS A 40 18.78 -3.78 -10.90
C LYS A 40 17.60 -2.89 -10.54
N VAL A 41 17.82 -1.86 -9.72
CA VAL A 41 16.76 -0.95 -9.27
C VAL A 41 16.94 0.40 -9.95
N ALA A 42 15.86 0.95 -10.51
CA ALA A 42 15.77 2.36 -10.87
C ALA A 42 15.17 3.13 -9.69
N VAL A 43 15.86 4.17 -9.23
CA VAL A 43 15.44 4.94 -8.05
C VAL A 43 14.95 6.31 -8.47
N ILE A 44 13.77 6.70 -7.97
CA ILE A 44 13.20 8.03 -8.13
C ILE A 44 13.03 8.63 -6.75
N VAL A 45 13.74 9.72 -6.45
CA VAL A 45 13.66 10.43 -5.16
C VAL A 45 12.99 11.78 -5.37
N ASN A 46 12.03 12.10 -4.50
CA ASN A 46 11.41 13.42 -4.43
C ASN A 46 12.03 14.22 -3.27
N GLU A 47 12.82 15.27 -3.54
CA GLU A 47 13.35 16.19 -2.52
C GLU A 47 12.55 17.51 -2.48
N TYR A 48 12.41 18.10 -1.29
CA TYR A 48 11.95 19.48 -1.08
C TYR A 48 12.99 20.19 -0.21
N GLY A 49 13.85 21.03 -0.79
CA GLY A 49 14.83 21.86 -0.04
C GLY A 49 16.24 21.84 -0.62
N GLU A 50 16.93 22.98 -0.53
CA GLU A 50 18.22 23.30 -1.16
C GLU A 50 19.39 22.39 -0.74
N VAL A 51 20.22 22.05 -1.74
CA VAL A 51 21.60 21.52 -1.64
C VAL A 51 21.72 20.06 -1.17
N GLY A 52 21.88 19.17 -2.15
CA GLY A 52 22.21 17.76 -2.01
C GLY A 52 23.40 17.49 -1.07
N ILE A 53 23.06 17.06 0.15
CA ILE A 53 23.94 16.28 1.01
C ILE A 53 23.72 14.78 0.76
N ASP A 54 22.53 14.38 0.28
CA ASP A 54 22.18 12.97 0.08
C ASP A 54 22.94 12.31 -1.08
N ASN A 55 23.50 13.12 -2.00
CA ASN A 55 24.44 12.66 -3.03
C ASN A 55 25.77 12.11 -2.48
N GLN A 56 26.11 12.35 -1.20
CA GLN A 56 27.35 11.82 -0.60
C GLN A 56 27.19 10.42 0.02
N LEU A 57 25.96 9.89 0.11
CA LEU A 57 25.68 8.61 0.77
C LEU A 57 25.28 7.47 -0.17
N VAL A 58 25.08 7.74 -1.47
CA VAL A 58 24.73 6.69 -2.43
C VAL A 58 25.99 6.14 -3.09
N VAL A 59 26.39 4.97 -2.59
CA VAL A 59 27.64 4.28 -2.94
C VAL A 59 27.49 3.56 -4.27
N ASP A 60 28.42 3.79 -5.20
CA ASP A 60 28.82 2.97 -6.36
C ASP A 60 28.00 1.69 -6.63
N ALA A 61 26.75 1.83 -7.08
CA ALA A 61 25.95 0.72 -7.59
C ALA A 61 25.70 0.92 -9.09
N ASP A 62 25.62 -0.18 -9.85
CA ASP A 62 25.24 -0.20 -11.28
C ASP A 62 23.75 0.21 -11.50
N GLU A 63 23.29 1.23 -10.78
CA GLU A 63 21.90 1.67 -10.66
C GLU A 63 21.71 3.07 -11.23
N GLU A 64 20.54 3.30 -11.85
CA GLU A 64 20.19 4.58 -12.47
C GLU A 64 19.32 5.38 -11.50
N ILE A 65 19.90 6.47 -10.96
CA ILE A 65 19.21 7.40 -10.05
C ILE A 65 18.69 8.57 -10.87
N LEU A 66 17.37 8.78 -10.86
CA LEU A 66 16.72 9.87 -11.56
C LEU A 66 16.04 10.80 -10.58
N GLU A 67 16.45 12.07 -10.61
CA GLU A 67 15.96 13.11 -9.71
C GLU A 67 14.72 13.83 -10.28
N MET A 68 13.73 14.09 -9.44
CA MET A 68 12.55 14.88 -9.78
C MET A 68 12.79 16.36 -9.46
N ASN A 69 12.63 17.25 -10.44
CA ASN A 69 12.71 18.71 -10.22
C ASN A 69 11.33 19.29 -9.88
N ASN A 70 11.23 20.03 -8.78
CA ASN A 70 10.00 20.72 -8.39
C ASN A 70 9.82 22.04 -9.16
N GLY A 71 8.74 22.13 -9.95
CA GLY A 71 8.03 23.40 -10.17
C GLY A 71 6.82 23.44 -9.24
N CYS A 72 6.59 24.53 -8.51
CA CYS A 72 5.40 24.67 -7.63
C CYS A 72 4.07 24.53 -8.41
N ILE A 73 3.04 24.15 -7.66
CA ILE A 73 1.65 23.78 -8.01
C ILE A 73 1.49 22.27 -7.94
N CYS A 74 0.60 21.81 -7.05
CA CYS A 74 0.25 20.43 -6.70
C CYS A 74 -0.11 19.45 -7.86
N CYS A 75 0.06 19.88 -9.12
CA CYS A 75 -0.09 19.09 -10.35
C CYS A 75 1.26 18.61 -10.95
N THR A 76 2.41 19.11 -10.48
CA THR A 76 3.73 18.84 -11.09
C THR A 76 4.32 17.50 -10.68
N VAL A 77 4.27 17.13 -9.39
CA VAL A 77 4.87 15.87 -8.89
C VAL A 77 4.36 14.64 -9.64
N ARG A 78 3.04 14.54 -9.82
CA ARG A 78 2.43 13.45 -10.60
C ARG A 78 2.85 13.49 -12.08
N GLY A 79 2.83 14.68 -12.69
CA GLY A 79 3.23 14.85 -14.08
C GLY A 79 4.70 14.50 -14.33
N ASP A 80 5.58 14.90 -13.41
CA ASP A 80 7.00 14.62 -13.45
C ASP A 80 7.30 13.14 -13.24
N LEU A 81 6.61 12.48 -12.31
CA LEU A 81 6.72 11.04 -12.11
C LEU A 81 6.36 10.30 -13.41
N ILE A 82 5.20 10.62 -14.00
CA ILE A 82 4.74 10.03 -15.25
C ILE A 82 5.77 10.27 -16.37
N ARG A 83 6.31 11.48 -16.47
CA ARG A 83 7.33 11.83 -17.47
C ARG A 83 8.62 11.03 -17.31
N ILE A 84 9.11 10.88 -16.08
CA ILE A 84 10.32 10.11 -15.77
C ILE A 84 10.11 8.63 -16.10
N LEU A 85 8.99 8.05 -15.64
CA LEU A 85 8.67 6.65 -15.93
C LEU A 85 8.52 6.39 -17.44
N ARG A 86 7.87 7.29 -18.19
CA ARG A 86 7.81 7.24 -19.66
C ARG A 86 9.20 7.29 -20.30
N THR A 87 10.09 8.12 -19.76
CA THR A 87 11.46 8.24 -20.25
C THR A 87 12.26 6.96 -19.99
N LEU A 88 12.11 6.36 -18.81
CA LEU A 88 12.70 5.07 -18.46
C LEU A 88 12.22 3.97 -19.40
N VAL A 89 10.91 3.87 -19.63
CA VAL A 89 10.33 2.90 -20.59
C VAL A 89 10.94 3.08 -21.98
N PHE A 90 10.98 4.32 -22.48
CA PHE A 90 11.56 4.60 -23.79
C PHE A 90 13.04 4.22 -23.85
N SER A 91 13.83 4.54 -22.83
CA SER A 91 15.25 4.18 -22.74
C SER A 91 15.47 2.66 -22.69
N MET A 92 14.58 1.92 -22.02
CA MET A 92 14.61 0.45 -21.99
C MET A 92 14.32 -0.15 -23.36
N GLU A 93 13.31 0.36 -24.07
CA GLU A 93 12.96 -0.09 -25.42
C GLU A 93 14.10 0.14 -26.42
N GLN A 94 14.91 1.18 -26.21
CA GLN A 94 16.12 1.45 -26.98
C GLN A 94 17.36 0.68 -26.50
N GLY A 95 17.24 -0.16 -25.46
CA GLY A 95 18.35 -0.93 -24.88
C GLY A 95 19.42 -0.09 -24.20
N LYS A 96 19.12 1.18 -23.86
CA LYS A 96 20.08 2.10 -23.21
C LYS A 96 20.21 1.84 -21.71
N VAL A 97 19.13 1.40 -21.10
CA VAL A 97 19.02 1.16 -19.65
C VAL A 97 18.34 -0.17 -19.41
N LYS A 98 18.62 -0.80 -18.27
CA LYS A 98 17.98 -2.06 -17.87
C LYS A 98 17.84 -2.09 -16.35
N PHE A 99 16.61 -2.22 -15.89
CA PHE A 99 16.26 -2.43 -14.50
C PHE A 99 15.15 -3.48 -14.37
N ASP A 100 15.10 -4.12 -13.21
CA ASP A 100 14.14 -5.17 -12.88
C ASP A 100 13.04 -4.65 -11.94
N ARG A 101 13.22 -3.46 -11.35
CA ARG A 101 12.34 -2.83 -10.36
C ARG A 101 12.47 -1.31 -10.39
N VAL A 102 11.40 -0.62 -9.99
CA VAL A 102 11.46 0.81 -9.63
C VAL A 102 11.24 0.98 -8.12
N LEU A 103 12.02 1.85 -7.50
CA LEU A 103 11.83 2.32 -6.13
C LEU A 103 11.55 3.82 -6.16
N ILE A 104 10.43 4.24 -5.57
CA ILE A 104 10.04 5.64 -5.48
C ILE A 104 10.08 6.06 -4.02
N GLU A 105 10.97 6.98 -3.66
CA GLU A 105 10.92 7.64 -2.35
C GLU A 105 10.03 8.88 -2.43
N THR A 106 9.06 8.96 -1.53
CA THR A 106 8.26 10.17 -1.31
C THR A 106 8.88 11.02 -0.20
N THR A 107 8.67 12.34 -0.25
CA THR A 107 9.07 13.22 0.86
C THR A 107 8.38 12.80 2.16
N GLY A 108 8.94 13.17 3.31
CA GLY A 108 8.36 12.78 4.60
C GLY A 108 6.96 13.34 4.89
N LEU A 109 6.52 14.36 4.15
CA LEU A 109 5.21 14.98 4.27
C LEU A 109 4.30 14.65 3.08
N ALA A 110 4.76 13.85 2.13
CA ALA A 110 3.96 13.50 0.98
C ALA A 110 2.94 12.40 1.33
N ASP A 111 1.74 12.57 0.80
CA ASP A 111 0.74 11.52 0.68
C ASP A 111 1.18 10.51 -0.42
N PRO A 112 1.27 9.20 -0.12
CA PRO A 112 1.62 8.18 -1.12
C PRO A 112 0.53 7.94 -2.16
N ALA A 113 -0.72 8.36 -1.94
CA ALA A 113 -1.83 8.06 -2.84
C ALA A 113 -1.66 8.62 -4.26
N PRO A 114 -1.35 9.91 -4.50
CA PRO A 114 -1.17 10.44 -5.86
C PRO A 114 -0.09 9.70 -6.67
N VAL A 115 0.95 9.20 -6.00
CA VAL A 115 2.00 8.39 -6.61
C VAL A 115 1.43 7.04 -7.03
N ALA A 116 0.76 6.33 -6.12
CA ALA A 116 0.15 5.03 -6.40
C ALA A 116 -0.94 5.11 -7.49
N GLN A 117 -1.81 6.14 -7.45
CA GLN A 117 -2.88 6.37 -8.42
C GLN A 117 -2.36 6.54 -9.85
N SER A 118 -1.13 7.04 -10.02
CA SER A 118 -0.53 7.24 -11.34
C SER A 118 -0.43 5.94 -12.14
N PHE A 119 -0.21 4.81 -11.48
CA PHE A 119 -0.09 3.49 -12.11
C PHE A 119 -1.41 2.88 -12.56
N PHE A 120 -2.53 3.37 -12.06
CA PHE A 120 -3.87 2.91 -12.44
C PHE A 120 -4.52 3.82 -13.48
N MET A 121 -4.23 5.12 -13.42
CA MET A 121 -4.88 6.13 -14.26
C MET A 121 -4.15 6.40 -15.58
N ASP A 122 -2.84 6.14 -15.65
CA ASP A 122 -2.08 6.31 -16.88
C ASP A 122 -1.96 4.98 -17.63
N GLU A 123 -2.42 4.96 -18.88
CA GLU A 123 -2.50 3.76 -19.72
C GLU A 123 -1.14 3.08 -19.90
N LEU A 124 -0.10 3.85 -20.25
CA LEU A 124 1.24 3.29 -20.46
C LEU A 124 1.82 2.74 -19.16
N LEU A 125 1.68 3.47 -18.06
CA LEU A 125 2.19 3.03 -16.77
C LEU A 125 1.49 1.75 -16.33
N SER A 126 0.16 1.67 -16.50
CA SER A 126 -0.63 0.49 -16.17
C SER A 126 -0.24 -0.74 -17.00
N GLU A 127 0.26 -0.55 -18.23
CA GLU A 127 0.73 -1.62 -19.10
C GLU A 127 2.13 -2.11 -18.71
N LYS A 128 3.04 -1.19 -18.35
CA LYS A 128 4.46 -1.49 -18.12
C LYS A 128 4.84 -1.77 -16.67
N PHE A 129 4.11 -1.21 -15.71
CA PHE A 129 4.44 -1.24 -14.28
C PHE A 129 3.30 -1.80 -13.45
N GLU A 130 3.64 -2.36 -12.29
CA GLU A 130 2.69 -2.81 -11.28
C GLU A 130 3.18 -2.37 -9.90
N VAL A 131 2.30 -1.79 -9.08
CA VAL A 131 2.67 -1.42 -7.70
C VAL A 131 2.86 -2.71 -6.91
N ASP A 132 4.07 -2.93 -6.44
CA ASP A 132 4.48 -4.10 -5.66
C ASP A 132 4.06 -3.96 -4.19
N SER A 133 4.33 -2.80 -3.60
CA SER A 133 4.01 -2.49 -2.21
C SER A 133 4.20 -1.01 -1.89
N ILE A 134 3.41 -0.51 -0.94
CA ILE A 134 3.68 0.74 -0.22
C ILE A 134 4.34 0.42 1.12
N ILE A 135 5.60 0.83 1.30
CA ILE A 135 6.37 0.64 2.54
C ILE A 135 6.36 1.95 3.32
N THR A 136 5.93 1.90 4.57
CA THR A 136 5.96 3.05 5.48
C THR A 136 6.97 2.81 6.59
N VAL A 137 8.02 3.63 6.63
CA VAL A 137 8.99 3.62 7.74
C VAL A 137 8.47 4.50 8.86
N VAL A 138 8.45 3.98 10.08
CA VAL A 138 7.90 4.64 11.25
C VAL A 138 8.99 4.80 12.32
N ASP A 139 9.20 6.04 12.79
CA ASP A 139 10.02 6.30 13.99
C ASP A 139 9.23 5.90 15.25
N SER A 140 9.50 4.73 15.81
CA SER A 140 8.76 4.23 16.99
C SER A 140 8.84 5.17 18.19
N LYS A 141 9.91 5.99 18.29
CA LYS A 141 10.09 6.93 19.40
C LYS A 141 9.22 8.18 19.30
N HIS A 142 9.02 8.67 18.08
CA HIS A 142 8.41 9.99 17.84
C HIS A 142 7.04 9.93 17.16
N VAL A 143 6.67 8.80 16.55
CA VAL A 143 5.46 8.69 15.72
C VAL A 143 4.18 9.07 16.46
N THR A 144 4.03 8.76 17.75
CA THR A 144 2.82 9.12 18.51
C THR A 144 2.52 10.62 18.41
N ARG A 145 3.55 11.48 18.53
CA ARG A 145 3.38 12.94 18.39
C ARG A 145 3.01 13.35 16.97
N HIS A 146 3.53 12.63 15.97
CA HIS A 146 3.21 12.92 14.57
C HIS A 146 1.77 12.52 14.24
N LEU A 147 1.30 11.38 14.77
CA LEU A 147 -0.08 10.94 14.60
C LEU A 147 -1.07 11.88 15.27
N ASP A 148 -0.74 12.43 16.44
CA ASP A 148 -1.61 13.39 17.15
C ASP A 148 -1.71 14.74 16.42
N GLY A 149 -0.69 15.13 15.64
CA GLY A 149 -0.58 16.47 15.08
C GLY A 149 -0.79 16.59 13.57
N HIS A 150 -0.67 15.48 12.82
CA HIS A 150 -0.55 15.51 11.36
C HIS A 150 -1.33 14.37 10.70
N ASP A 151 -2.27 14.73 9.83
CA ASP A 151 -3.10 13.78 9.08
C ASP A 151 -2.22 12.92 8.15
N GLU A 152 -1.13 13.49 7.62
CA GLU A 152 -0.21 12.84 6.68
C GLU A 152 0.45 11.59 7.30
N ALA A 153 0.79 11.63 8.59
CA ALA A 153 1.38 10.48 9.27
C ALA A 153 0.37 9.34 9.42
N GLN A 154 -0.90 9.64 9.67
CA GLN A 154 -1.97 8.66 9.75
C GLN A 154 -2.28 8.07 8.37
N GLU A 155 -2.32 8.90 7.33
CA GLU A 155 -2.51 8.48 5.94
C GLU A 155 -1.39 7.56 5.45
N GLN A 156 -0.13 7.92 5.70
CA GLN A 156 1.02 7.05 5.38
C GLN A 156 0.89 5.67 6.01
N ILE A 157 0.34 5.57 7.23
CA ILE A 157 0.05 4.29 7.89
C ILE A 157 -1.13 3.58 7.23
N ALA A 158 -2.22 4.29 6.89
CA ALA A 158 -3.38 3.72 6.20
C ALA A 158 -3.05 3.10 4.84
N PHE A 159 -2.17 3.74 4.05
CA PHE A 159 -1.78 3.23 2.74
C PHE A 159 -0.76 2.10 2.80
N ALA A 160 -0.11 1.88 3.94
CA ALA A 160 0.98 0.93 4.07
C ALA A 160 0.54 -0.51 3.79
N ASP A 161 1.31 -1.21 2.97
CA ASP A 161 1.35 -2.67 2.88
C ASP A 161 2.30 -3.29 3.89
N VAL A 162 3.41 -2.61 4.11
CA VAL A 162 4.42 -2.97 5.10
C VAL A 162 4.74 -1.76 5.95
N ILE A 163 4.67 -1.92 7.26
CA ILE A 163 5.07 -0.90 8.24
C ILE A 163 6.34 -1.38 8.91
N ILE A 164 7.41 -0.61 8.76
CA ILE A 164 8.68 -0.85 9.45
C ILE A 164 8.70 0.04 10.69
N LEU A 165 8.46 -0.56 11.84
CA LEU A 165 8.63 0.09 13.14
C LEU A 165 10.14 0.16 13.41
N ASN A 166 10.75 1.28 13.05
CA ASN A 166 12.18 1.53 13.21
C ASN A 166 12.49 2.16 14.58
N LYS A 167 13.75 2.12 14.99
CA LYS A 167 14.24 2.66 16.27
C LYS A 167 13.55 2.05 17.49
N THR A 168 13.24 0.75 17.41
CA THR A 168 12.60 0.02 18.53
C THR A 168 13.48 -0.05 19.77
N ASP A 169 14.79 0.15 19.63
CA ASP A 169 15.74 0.28 20.73
C ASP A 169 15.54 1.53 21.61
N LEU A 170 14.80 2.53 21.13
CA LEU A 170 14.58 3.80 21.84
C LEU A 170 13.27 3.85 22.65
N VAL A 171 12.47 2.79 22.59
CA VAL A 171 11.15 2.68 23.25
C VAL A 171 11.08 1.47 24.16
N SER A 172 10.22 1.54 25.17
CA SER A 172 9.95 0.40 26.03
C SER A 172 9.00 -0.59 25.35
N ASP A 173 9.02 -1.86 25.77
CA ASP A 173 8.09 -2.88 25.26
C ASP A 173 6.61 -2.49 25.47
N SER A 174 6.29 -1.76 26.54
CA SER A 174 4.94 -1.27 26.80
C SER A 174 4.53 -0.15 25.83
N ASP A 175 5.44 0.77 25.53
CA ASP A 175 5.17 1.85 24.57
C ASP A 175 5.03 1.28 23.15
N LEU A 176 5.88 0.30 22.79
CA LEU A 176 5.82 -0.35 21.49
C LEU A 176 4.48 -1.09 21.30
N LYS A 177 4.03 -1.86 22.30
CA LYS A 177 2.70 -2.52 22.25
C LYS A 177 1.56 -1.52 22.10
N THR A 178 1.64 -0.39 22.79
CA THR A 178 0.64 0.69 22.69
C THR A 178 0.61 1.28 21.27
N LEU A 179 1.79 1.51 20.69
CA LEU A 179 1.92 1.96 19.31
C LEU A 179 1.38 0.93 18.31
N GLU A 180 1.73 -0.35 18.46
CA GLU A 180 1.22 -1.43 17.62
C GLU A 180 -0.31 -1.53 17.66
N GLN A 181 -0.91 -1.36 18.84
CA GLN A 181 -2.37 -1.34 18.97
C GLN A 181 -2.98 -0.15 18.22
N ARG A 182 -2.41 1.05 18.38
CA ARG A 182 -2.87 2.24 17.65
C ARG A 182 -2.75 2.07 16.14
N ILE A 183 -1.64 1.50 15.67
CA ILE A 183 -1.42 1.18 14.25
C ILE A 183 -2.41 0.12 13.76
N THR A 184 -2.72 -0.90 14.57
CA THR A 184 -3.71 -1.93 14.24
C THR A 184 -5.10 -1.31 14.04
N ASN A 185 -5.48 -0.36 14.89
CA ASN A 185 -6.76 0.34 14.76
C ASN A 185 -6.85 1.15 13.45
N MET A 186 -5.74 1.75 13.01
CA MET A 186 -5.65 2.48 11.73
C MET A 186 -5.57 1.54 10.52
N ASN A 187 -4.65 0.57 10.53
CA ASN A 187 -4.40 -0.34 9.43
C ASN A 187 -4.08 -1.76 9.94
N PRO A 188 -5.08 -2.64 10.02
CA PRO A 188 -4.92 -4.01 10.47
C PRO A 188 -4.36 -4.94 9.37
N THR A 189 -4.23 -4.44 8.14
CA THR A 189 -3.83 -5.26 6.98
C THR A 189 -2.33 -5.22 6.68
N ALA A 190 -1.63 -4.22 7.23
CA ALA A 190 -0.21 -4.04 6.96
C ALA A 190 0.62 -5.08 7.71
N ASN A 191 1.59 -5.69 7.01
CA ASN A 191 2.62 -6.48 7.65
C ASN A 191 3.52 -5.57 8.50
N ARG A 192 3.81 -5.94 9.75
CA ARG A 192 4.61 -5.12 10.66
C ARG A 192 5.97 -5.76 10.91
N ILE A 193 7.03 -4.98 10.75
CA ILE A 193 8.41 -5.44 10.94
C ILE A 193 9.09 -4.52 11.95
N HIS A 194 9.67 -5.10 13.00
CA HIS A 194 10.47 -4.36 13.97
C HIS A 194 11.90 -4.23 13.47
N ALA A 195 12.45 -3.03 13.58
CA ALA A 195 13.79 -2.74 13.08
C ALA A 195 14.55 -1.77 13.97
N GLN A 196 15.86 -1.92 13.95
CA GLN A 196 16.83 -0.94 14.44
C GLN A 196 17.71 -0.57 13.26
N ASN A 197 17.87 0.74 12.98
CA ASN A 197 18.58 1.24 11.79
C ASN A 197 18.11 0.61 10.47
N CYS A 198 16.80 0.34 10.34
CA CYS A 198 16.21 -0.34 9.19
C CYS A 198 16.87 -1.71 8.87
N ASN A 199 17.43 -2.39 9.87
CA ASN A 199 18.05 -3.71 9.69
C ASN A 199 16.98 -4.79 9.54
N ILE A 200 16.55 -5.03 8.31
CA ILE A 200 15.52 -5.99 7.92
C ILE A 200 15.98 -6.86 6.76
N SER A 201 15.28 -7.96 6.48
CA SER A 201 15.48 -8.72 5.24
C SER A 201 14.79 -8.03 4.08
N LEU A 202 15.51 -7.79 2.98
CA LEU A 202 14.91 -7.18 1.78
C LEU A 202 13.84 -8.06 1.12
N SER A 203 13.87 -9.37 1.34
CA SER A 203 12.81 -10.29 0.90
C SER A 203 11.45 -10.02 1.56
N ASP A 204 11.45 -9.35 2.72
CA ASP A 204 10.23 -9.07 3.48
C ASP A 204 9.56 -7.78 3.03
N ILE A 205 10.24 -7.00 2.17
CA ILE A 205 9.77 -5.71 1.66
C ILE A 205 9.80 -5.56 0.13
N LEU A 206 10.55 -6.39 -0.59
CA LEU A 206 10.62 -6.39 -2.05
C LEU A 206 10.02 -7.68 -2.62
N GLY A 207 9.21 -7.56 -3.67
CA GLY A 207 8.58 -8.69 -4.38
C GLY A 207 7.40 -9.26 -3.60
N ILE A 208 6.74 -8.39 -2.84
CA ILE A 208 5.63 -8.71 -1.95
C ILE A 208 4.36 -8.98 -2.75
N ASN A 209 4.23 -8.30 -3.88
CA ASN A 209 3.09 -8.29 -4.77
C ASN A 209 1.79 -8.14 -3.97
N THR A 210 1.68 -7.10 -3.13
CA THR A 210 0.49 -6.89 -2.29
C THR A 210 -0.77 -6.59 -3.07
N PHE A 211 -0.61 -6.22 -4.34
CA PHE A 211 -1.68 -6.08 -5.31
C PHE A 211 -1.98 -7.39 -6.07
N ASP A 212 -1.21 -8.47 -5.83
CA ASP A 212 -1.49 -9.80 -6.36
C ASP A 212 -2.58 -10.52 -5.56
N VAL A 213 -3.51 -11.06 -6.33
CA VAL A 213 -4.81 -11.65 -5.99
C VAL A 213 -4.66 -12.94 -5.14
N ASN A 214 -3.46 -13.52 -5.13
CA ASN A 214 -3.17 -14.79 -4.46
C ASN A 214 -3.01 -14.67 -2.94
N ARG A 215 -2.67 -13.49 -2.39
CA ARG A 215 -2.49 -13.34 -0.94
C ARG A 215 -3.82 -13.47 -0.20
N LYS A 216 -3.82 -14.25 0.88
CA LYS A 216 -4.94 -14.25 1.82
C LYS A 216 -4.96 -12.89 2.52
N LEU A 217 -6.15 -12.30 2.66
CA LEU A 217 -6.36 -11.26 3.64
C LEU A 217 -6.28 -11.94 5.00
N GLU A 218 -5.19 -11.71 5.70
CA GLU A 218 -5.03 -12.15 7.08
C GLU A 218 -5.42 -10.97 7.98
N ILE A 219 -6.72 -10.85 8.23
CA ILE A 219 -7.22 -9.93 9.26
C ILE A 219 -7.14 -10.68 10.58
N ASP A 220 -6.39 -10.13 11.54
CA ASP A 220 -6.31 -10.69 12.90
C ASP A 220 -7.73 -10.92 13.44
N PRO A 221 -8.12 -12.16 13.81
CA PRO A 221 -9.41 -12.43 14.41
C PRO A 221 -9.73 -11.53 15.61
N HIS A 222 -8.73 -11.13 16.39
CA HIS A 222 -8.90 -10.25 17.56
C HIS A 222 -9.39 -8.86 17.15
N PHE A 223 -9.02 -8.37 15.96
CA PHE A 223 -9.51 -7.09 15.42
C PHE A 223 -11.03 -7.09 15.20
N LEU A 224 -11.62 -8.25 14.97
CA LEU A 224 -13.06 -8.38 14.69
C LEU A 224 -13.89 -8.59 15.96
N ASP A 225 -13.27 -9.07 17.04
CA ASP A 225 -13.90 -9.39 18.31
C ASP A 225 -13.86 -8.24 19.32
N ASP A 226 -12.94 -7.28 19.16
CA ASP A 226 -12.70 -6.24 20.15
C ASP A 226 -13.50 -4.93 19.92
N HIS A 227 -14.11 -4.44 21.00
CA HIS A 227 -14.46 -3.03 21.16
C HIS A 227 -13.17 -2.23 21.41
N HIS A 228 -12.37 -2.02 20.38
CA HIS A 228 -11.13 -1.27 20.52
C HIS A 228 -11.39 0.16 21.04
N HIS A 229 -10.61 0.56 22.03
CA HIS A 229 -10.53 1.95 22.46
C HIS A 229 -9.92 2.76 21.31
N HIS A 230 -10.77 3.46 20.57
CA HIS A 230 -10.31 4.49 19.65
C HIS A 230 -9.54 5.54 20.45
N HIS A 231 -8.33 5.86 20.01
CA HIS A 231 -7.75 7.13 20.40
C HIS A 231 -8.66 8.21 19.80
N HIS A 232 -9.32 9.00 20.65
CA HIS A 232 -10.34 9.96 20.22
C HIS A 232 -9.84 11.02 19.21
N ASP A 233 -8.53 11.14 19.05
CA ASP A 233 -7.89 12.13 18.17
C ASP A 233 -7.45 11.55 16.82
N ASP A 234 -7.51 10.22 16.61
CA ASP A 234 -7.20 9.62 15.32
C ASP A 234 -8.37 9.80 14.34
N LYS A 235 -8.12 10.46 13.20
CA LYS A 235 -9.12 10.60 12.12
C LYS A 235 -9.22 9.33 11.30
N VAL A 236 -8.09 8.66 11.10
CA VAL A 236 -7.99 7.42 10.35
C VAL A 236 -8.35 6.24 11.23
N SER A 237 -9.26 5.40 10.75
CA SER A 237 -9.64 4.14 11.39
C SER A 237 -9.94 3.08 10.36
N SER A 238 -10.12 1.85 10.83
CA SER A 238 -10.49 0.73 9.97
C SER A 238 -11.73 0.02 10.48
N ILE A 239 -12.50 -0.52 9.53
CA ILE A 239 -13.70 -1.34 9.78
C ILE A 239 -13.56 -2.60 8.94
N ALA A 240 -13.76 -3.75 9.55
CA ALA A 240 -13.78 -5.03 8.86
C ALA A 240 -15.14 -5.74 8.97
N PHE A 241 -15.47 -6.49 7.92
CA PHE A 241 -16.69 -7.29 7.82
C PHE A 241 -16.34 -8.75 7.56
N ARG A 242 -17.11 -9.66 8.18
CA ARG A 242 -17.09 -11.09 7.89
C ARG A 242 -18.51 -11.59 7.61
N GLU A 243 -18.68 -12.39 6.56
CA GLU A 243 -19.97 -13.01 6.25
C GLU A 243 -19.79 -14.36 5.53
N GLU A 244 -20.39 -15.41 6.09
CA GLU A 244 -20.34 -16.76 5.53
C GLU A 244 -21.36 -16.95 4.39
N LYS A 245 -22.50 -16.25 4.46
CA LYS A 245 -23.53 -16.30 3.43
C LYS A 245 -22.99 -15.72 2.12
N PRO A 246 -23.36 -16.30 0.98
CA PRO A 246 -22.95 -15.76 -0.30
C PRO A 246 -23.58 -14.37 -0.51
N LEU A 247 -22.79 -13.46 -1.07
CA LEU A 247 -23.21 -12.14 -1.49
C LEU A 247 -23.76 -12.17 -2.93
N ASP A 248 -24.59 -11.19 -3.25
CA ASP A 248 -25.08 -10.93 -4.60
C ASP A 248 -24.11 -9.96 -5.29
N LEU A 249 -23.55 -10.36 -6.44
CA LEU A 249 -22.52 -9.57 -7.13
C LEU A 249 -23.03 -8.20 -7.55
N ASP A 250 -24.23 -8.13 -8.12
CA ASP A 250 -24.79 -6.88 -8.62
C ASP A 250 -24.99 -5.92 -7.44
N LYS A 251 -25.48 -6.41 -6.29
CA LYS A 251 -25.62 -5.56 -5.09
C LYS A 251 -24.28 -5.04 -4.58
N VAL A 252 -23.24 -5.90 -4.56
CA VAL A 252 -21.89 -5.48 -4.15
C VAL A 252 -21.34 -4.43 -5.10
N ASP A 253 -21.46 -4.62 -6.41
CA ASP A 253 -20.97 -3.67 -7.41
C ASP A 253 -21.66 -2.31 -7.29
N HIS A 254 -22.98 -2.30 -7.08
CA HIS A 254 -23.74 -1.06 -6.86
C HIS A 254 -23.33 -0.36 -5.56
N TRP A 255 -23.16 -1.12 -4.47
CA TRP A 255 -22.74 -0.57 -3.18
C TRP A 255 -21.32 0.01 -3.25
N MET A 256 -20.36 -0.72 -3.83
CA MET A 256 -18.99 -0.25 -4.00
C MET A 256 -18.93 0.99 -4.89
N SER A 257 -19.69 1.02 -5.98
CA SER A 257 -19.77 2.19 -6.86
C SER A 257 -20.32 3.42 -6.15
N TYR A 258 -21.37 3.25 -5.33
CA TYR A 258 -21.92 4.32 -4.49
C TYR A 258 -20.89 4.79 -3.45
N LEU A 259 -20.27 3.85 -2.76
CA LEU A 259 -19.33 4.12 -1.69
C LEU A 259 -18.09 4.88 -2.18
N VAL A 260 -17.51 4.46 -3.31
CA VAL A 260 -16.40 5.15 -3.98
C VAL A 260 -16.77 6.55 -4.44
N ARG A 261 -18.00 6.75 -4.92
CA ARG A 261 -18.46 8.05 -5.40
C ARG A 261 -18.71 9.04 -4.26
N GLU A 262 -19.36 8.60 -3.19
CA GLU A 262 -19.80 9.48 -2.11
C GLU A 262 -18.76 9.65 -1.00
N LYS A 263 -17.93 8.63 -0.76
CA LYS A 263 -16.93 8.62 0.32
C LYS A 263 -15.50 8.43 -0.18
N GLY A 264 -15.25 8.58 -1.48
CA GLY A 264 -13.97 8.26 -2.10
C GLY A 264 -12.76 9.05 -1.58
N GLU A 265 -12.98 10.28 -1.11
CA GLU A 265 -11.93 11.11 -0.50
C GLU A 265 -11.54 10.60 0.90
N ASP A 266 -12.54 10.13 1.67
CA ASP A 266 -12.34 9.63 3.03
C ASP A 266 -11.91 8.16 3.07
N LEU A 267 -12.23 7.39 2.03
CA LEU A 267 -11.72 6.05 1.84
C LEU A 267 -10.25 6.14 1.44
N LEU A 268 -9.35 5.67 2.28
CA LEU A 268 -7.93 5.65 1.94
C LEU A 268 -7.59 4.33 1.26
N ARG A 269 -7.94 3.23 1.92
CA ARG A 269 -7.60 1.89 1.43
C ARG A 269 -8.68 0.89 1.77
N TYR A 270 -8.93 -0.04 0.86
CA TYR A 270 -9.84 -1.15 1.16
C TYR A 270 -9.42 -2.38 0.39
N LYS A 271 -9.66 -3.54 0.99
CA LYS A 271 -9.36 -4.85 0.41
C LYS A 271 -10.43 -5.84 0.83
N GLY A 272 -10.70 -6.85 0.01
CA GLY A 272 -11.58 -7.92 0.41
C GLY A 272 -11.52 -9.16 -0.45
N ILE A 273 -11.92 -10.28 0.13
CA ILE A 273 -12.26 -11.53 -0.55
C ILE A 273 -13.78 -11.67 -0.42
N LEU A 274 -14.46 -11.99 -1.52
CA LEU A 274 -15.91 -12.13 -1.57
C LEU A 274 -16.32 -13.55 -1.92
N HIS A 275 -17.25 -14.09 -1.13
CA HIS A 275 -18.01 -15.28 -1.45
C HIS A 275 -19.26 -14.86 -2.24
N ILE A 276 -19.25 -15.02 -3.56
CA ILE A 276 -20.37 -14.61 -4.44
C ILE A 276 -21.28 -15.80 -4.77
N LYS A 277 -22.61 -15.58 -4.73
CA LYS A 277 -23.62 -16.58 -5.10
C LYS A 277 -23.42 -17.05 -6.54
N GLY A 278 -23.37 -18.37 -6.72
CA GLY A 278 -23.24 -18.99 -8.05
C GLY A 278 -21.81 -19.01 -8.61
N MET A 279 -20.80 -18.50 -7.88
CA MET A 279 -19.41 -18.53 -8.31
C MET A 279 -18.61 -19.61 -7.58
N GLU A 280 -17.83 -20.39 -8.33
CA GLU A 280 -16.87 -21.36 -7.77
C GLU A 280 -15.53 -20.72 -7.39
N GLN A 281 -15.28 -19.51 -7.87
CA GLN A 281 -14.08 -18.73 -7.58
C GLN A 281 -14.36 -17.73 -6.46
N ARG A 282 -13.32 -17.41 -5.69
CA ARG A 282 -13.35 -16.23 -4.84
C ARG A 282 -13.13 -14.99 -5.72
N ILE A 283 -13.81 -13.90 -5.41
CA ILE A 283 -13.50 -12.59 -6.01
C ILE A 283 -12.62 -11.86 -5.01
N VAL A 284 -11.49 -11.33 -5.45
CA VAL A 284 -10.67 -10.45 -4.64
C VAL A 284 -10.81 -9.06 -5.19
N PHE A 285 -11.01 -8.10 -4.30
CA PHE A 285 -11.01 -6.70 -4.67
C PHE A 285 -10.08 -5.91 -3.77
N GLN A 286 -9.66 -4.77 -4.30
CA GLN A 286 -8.89 -3.80 -3.58
C GLN A 286 -9.12 -2.42 -4.17
N GLY A 287 -8.86 -1.41 -3.37
CA GLY A 287 -8.83 -0.05 -3.86
C GLY A 287 -8.05 0.90 -2.98
N LEU A 288 -7.79 2.04 -3.61
CA LEU A 288 -7.01 3.15 -3.09
C LEU A 288 -7.78 4.41 -3.48
N HIS A 289 -8.35 5.10 -2.48
CA HIS A 289 -9.33 6.15 -2.72
C HIS A 289 -10.44 5.72 -3.69
N MET A 290 -10.63 6.50 -4.75
CA MET A 290 -11.67 6.29 -5.73
C MET A 290 -11.34 5.16 -6.72
N LEU A 291 -10.13 4.62 -6.68
CA LEU A 291 -9.70 3.56 -7.57
C LEU A 291 -10.04 2.20 -6.97
N PHE A 292 -10.90 1.46 -7.66
CA PHE A 292 -11.33 0.12 -7.26
C PHE A 292 -11.10 -0.87 -8.40
N SER A 293 -10.65 -2.07 -8.05
CA SER A 293 -10.57 -3.21 -8.96
C SER A 293 -11.00 -4.49 -8.25
N GLY A 294 -11.87 -5.26 -8.89
CA GLY A 294 -12.26 -6.60 -8.47
C GLY A 294 -11.94 -7.61 -9.57
N ASN A 295 -11.31 -8.73 -9.22
CA ASN A 295 -10.94 -9.77 -10.18
C ASN A 295 -11.28 -11.16 -9.61
N PRO A 296 -11.73 -12.11 -10.46
CA PRO A 296 -11.77 -13.51 -10.08
C PRO A 296 -10.37 -14.02 -9.76
N ASP A 297 -10.26 -14.81 -8.70
CA ASP A 297 -9.02 -15.46 -8.29
C ASP A 297 -9.11 -16.99 -8.46
N ARG A 298 -8.41 -17.77 -7.63
CA ARG A 298 -8.53 -19.23 -7.61
C ARG A 298 -9.93 -19.69 -7.20
N LYS A 299 -10.24 -20.93 -7.57
CA LYS A 299 -11.42 -21.65 -7.06
C LYS A 299 -11.34 -21.84 -5.55
N TRP A 300 -12.50 -21.82 -4.90
CA TRP A 300 -12.65 -22.29 -3.53
C TRP A 300 -12.19 -23.75 -3.45
N GLN A 301 -11.35 -24.08 -2.47
CA GLN A 301 -10.94 -25.47 -2.25
C GLN A 301 -12.08 -26.28 -1.61
N LYS A 302 -12.06 -27.61 -1.78
CA LYS A 302 -13.14 -28.49 -1.29
C LYS A 302 -13.38 -28.40 0.23
N ASN A 303 -12.34 -28.11 1.01
CA ASN A 303 -12.39 -28.04 2.47
C ASN A 303 -12.19 -26.61 2.99
N GLU A 304 -12.29 -25.61 2.12
CA GLU A 304 -12.15 -24.21 2.50
C GLU A 304 -13.52 -23.62 2.86
N THR A 305 -13.62 -23.00 4.03
CA THR A 305 -14.79 -22.22 4.41
C THR A 305 -14.91 -21.04 3.44
N ARG A 306 -16.04 -20.96 2.74
CA ARG A 306 -16.33 -19.82 1.88
C ARG A 306 -16.77 -18.65 2.73
N LEU A 307 -15.93 -17.65 2.82
CA LEU A 307 -16.12 -16.49 3.68
C LEU A 307 -15.84 -15.22 2.88
N SER A 308 -16.72 -14.24 3.02
CA SER A 308 -16.41 -12.88 2.62
C SER A 308 -15.70 -12.17 3.77
N GLU A 309 -14.53 -11.62 3.50
CA GLU A 309 -13.75 -10.80 4.44
C GLU A 309 -13.40 -9.49 3.76
N LEU A 310 -13.81 -8.37 4.34
CA LEU A 310 -13.57 -7.03 3.81
C LEU A 310 -12.96 -6.16 4.89
N VAL A 311 -12.14 -5.22 4.49
CA VAL A 311 -11.61 -4.17 5.37
C VAL A 311 -11.60 -2.85 4.62
N PHE A 312 -12.10 -1.83 5.28
CA PHE A 312 -12.09 -0.44 4.83
C PHE A 312 -11.28 0.36 5.83
N ILE A 313 -10.33 1.14 5.31
CA ILE A 313 -9.46 2.05 6.05
C ILE A 313 -9.74 3.44 5.52
N GLY A 314 -10.06 4.38 6.41
CA GLY A 314 -10.49 5.70 6.00
C GLY A 314 -10.68 6.67 7.15
N LYS A 315 -11.01 7.91 6.79
CA LYS A 315 -11.30 8.99 7.72
C LYS A 315 -12.76 8.96 8.16
N ASP A 316 -12.99 9.15 9.46
CA ASP A 316 -14.33 9.38 10.04
C ASP A 316 -15.40 8.35 9.58
N LEU A 317 -15.01 7.09 9.42
CA LEU A 317 -15.88 6.07 8.85
C LEU A 317 -17.05 5.72 9.78
N ASN A 318 -18.27 5.70 9.23
CA ASN A 318 -19.46 5.26 9.94
C ASN A 318 -19.64 3.74 9.86
N LYS A 319 -19.24 3.03 10.93
CA LYS A 319 -19.34 1.55 11.02
C LYS A 319 -20.77 1.03 10.88
N GLU A 320 -21.73 1.61 11.59
CA GLU A 320 -23.12 1.14 11.56
C GLU A 320 -23.72 1.27 10.16
N GLU A 321 -23.47 2.39 9.50
CA GLU A 321 -23.94 2.63 8.14
C GLU A 321 -23.32 1.64 7.14
N LEU A 322 -22.00 1.46 7.19
CA LEU A 322 -21.31 0.52 6.29
C LEU A 322 -21.71 -0.93 6.55
N GLU A 323 -21.88 -1.34 7.81
CA GLU A 323 -22.38 -2.67 8.15
C GLU A 323 -23.78 -2.91 7.59
N GLN A 324 -24.68 -1.93 7.71
CA GLN A 324 -26.04 -2.06 7.23
C GLN A 324 -26.08 -2.16 5.69
N GLN A 325 -25.27 -1.36 5.01
CA GLN A 325 -25.13 -1.42 3.55
C GLN A 325 -24.53 -2.75 3.09
N PHE A 326 -23.50 -3.24 3.77
CA PHE A 326 -22.90 -4.55 3.50
C PHE A 326 -23.90 -5.69 3.68
N LYS A 327 -24.68 -5.69 4.78
CA LYS A 327 -25.73 -6.71 5.03
C LYS A 327 -26.79 -6.74 3.92
N ASN A 328 -27.10 -5.62 3.30
CA ASN A 328 -28.05 -5.57 2.18
C ASN A 328 -27.53 -6.31 0.93
N CYS A 329 -26.21 -6.49 0.82
CA CYS A 329 -25.56 -7.22 -0.28
C CYS A 329 -25.66 -8.75 -0.15
N ILE A 330 -26.09 -9.27 1.00
CA ILE A 330 -26.29 -10.71 1.19
C ILE A 330 -27.34 -11.21 0.20
N ALA A 331 -27.05 -12.34 -0.45
CA ALA A 331 -27.96 -12.93 -1.40
C ALA A 331 -29.14 -13.59 -0.67
N ASN A 332 -30.33 -13.44 -1.27
CA ASN A 332 -31.56 -14.06 -0.77
C ASN A 332 -31.56 -15.59 -0.94
#